data_AF-A0A8J5HTX2-F1
#
_entry.id   AF-A0A8J5HTX2-F1
#
_cell.length_a   1.000
_cell.length_b   1.000
_cell.length_c   1.000
_cell.angle_alpha   90.00
_cell.angle_beta   90.00
_cell.angle_gamma   90.00
#
_symmetry.space_group_name_H-M   'P 1'
#
loop_
_entity.id
_entity.type
_entity.pdbx_description
1 polymer ?
#
loop_
_entity_poly.entity_id
_entity_poly.type
_entity_poly.pdbx_seq_one_letter_code
_entity_poly.pdbx_strand_id
1 'polypeptide(L)'
;MGNCFGSSSRSPTPAVATSSSPGRSTSRTSGSETTTGKLSNLSSSTTLGESSGSGVSVEKVFPEGKILEAPNLRVYTFAELRSSTRNFKPESVLGEGGFGKVYKGWVEEKTLNPSKSGVGTLVAVKKLNPESVQGLEEWQSEVNFLGRLSHPNLVKLLGYCWEDKELLLVYEYMPSGSLENHLFKRETDTERLSWNLRLKIAAGAARGLAFLHSSEKQIIYRDFKASNILLDTNYNAKLSDFGLAKHGPTGSNSHVTTRIMGTYGYAAPEYVVTGHLYVKSDVYGFGVVLLELLTGRRAYDPSRPSGQQYLVDWARPMLGNPKKLARLMDPQLEGKYFSKAALQTAKLTLSCLNGNPKARPSMKQVVEALERIEATKGISRAEAPTNAP
;
A
#
# COMPACT_ATOMS: atom_id res chain seq x y z
N MET A 1 34.81 1.87 -12.51
CA MET A 1 35.47 1.08 -11.45
C MET A 1 34.38 0.50 -10.55
N GLY A 2 34.37 -0.82 -10.33
CA GLY A 2 33.60 -1.48 -9.27
C GLY A 2 32.18 -1.96 -9.60
N ASN A 3 32.04 -2.99 -10.43
CA ASN A 3 30.86 -3.85 -10.51
C ASN A 3 30.87 -4.87 -9.35
N CYS A 4 29.76 -5.01 -8.62
CA CYS A 4 29.48 -6.21 -7.81
C CYS A 4 27.98 -6.58 -7.91
N PHE A 5 27.70 -7.60 -8.71
CA PHE A 5 26.41 -8.28 -8.84
C PHE A 5 26.23 -9.30 -7.70
N GLY A 6 25.06 -9.31 -7.06
CA GLY A 6 24.65 -10.37 -6.13
C GLY A 6 23.87 -11.46 -6.87
N SER A 7 24.41 -12.68 -6.82
CA SER A 7 23.89 -13.91 -7.45
C SER A 7 22.60 -14.43 -6.79
N SER A 8 21.61 -14.83 -7.60
CA SER A 8 20.44 -15.60 -7.16
C SER A 8 20.80 -17.08 -6.93
N SER A 9 20.67 -17.55 -5.69
CA SER A 9 20.72 -18.98 -5.37
C SER A 9 19.33 -19.62 -5.55
N ARG A 10 19.20 -20.52 -6.53
CA ARG A 10 18.09 -21.48 -6.63
C ARG A 10 18.23 -22.53 -5.51
N SER A 11 17.13 -22.83 -4.82
CA SER A 11 17.02 -24.04 -3.99
C SER A 11 15.79 -24.86 -4.41
N PRO A 12 15.86 -26.21 -4.32
CA PRO A 12 14.98 -27.11 -5.04
C PRO A 12 13.70 -27.50 -4.27
N THR A 13 12.65 -27.81 -5.01
CA THR A 13 11.39 -28.43 -4.55
C THR A 13 11.59 -29.85 -4.02
N PRO A 14 10.97 -30.26 -2.89
CA PRO A 14 10.89 -31.66 -2.51
C PRO A 14 9.67 -32.35 -3.15
N ALA A 15 9.91 -33.56 -3.64
CA ALA A 15 8.93 -34.51 -4.14
C ALA A 15 8.07 -35.08 -2.99
N VAL A 16 6.77 -35.24 -3.23
CA VAL A 16 5.85 -35.93 -2.32
C VAL A 16 5.78 -37.41 -2.70
N ALA A 17 6.11 -38.26 -1.73
CA ALA A 17 6.03 -39.71 -1.82
C ALA A 17 4.60 -40.23 -1.59
N THR A 18 4.26 -41.27 -2.34
CA THR A 18 3.05 -42.08 -2.31
C THR A 18 3.01 -43.02 -1.10
N SER A 19 1.84 -43.18 -0.47
CA SER A 19 1.49 -44.40 0.27
C SER A 19 -0.03 -44.63 0.29
N SER A 20 -0.39 -45.90 0.21
CA SER A 20 -1.67 -46.49 -0.23
C SER A 20 -2.56 -47.06 0.89
N SER A 21 -3.87 -46.80 0.79
CA SER A 21 -5.06 -47.70 1.03
C SER A 21 -5.33 -48.34 2.42
N PRO A 22 -6.52 -48.97 2.71
CA PRO A 22 -7.85 -49.03 2.03
C PRO A 22 -9.13 -48.90 2.93
N GLY A 23 -10.32 -48.87 2.31
CA GLY A 23 -11.61 -49.36 2.89
C GLY A 23 -12.84 -48.45 2.68
N ARG A 24 -13.55 -48.49 1.54
CA ARG A 24 -14.78 -49.27 1.18
C ARG A 24 -16.11 -48.81 1.83
N SER A 25 -16.99 -48.19 1.03
CA SER A 25 -18.39 -48.63 0.84
C SER A 25 -19.09 -47.88 -0.31
N THR A 26 -19.87 -48.62 -1.08
CA THR A 26 -20.48 -48.34 -2.39
C THR A 26 -21.88 -47.69 -2.32
N SER A 27 -22.24 -46.82 -3.27
CA SER A 27 -23.49 -46.96 -4.07
C SER A 27 -23.63 -45.92 -5.22
N ARG A 28 -23.65 -46.47 -6.45
CA ARG A 28 -24.53 -46.24 -7.63
C ARG A 28 -24.86 -44.81 -8.16
N THR A 29 -24.20 -44.48 -9.28
CA THR A 29 -24.72 -44.06 -10.62
C THR A 29 -25.83 -43.01 -10.77
N SER A 30 -25.54 -41.93 -11.51
CA SER A 30 -26.18 -41.57 -12.81
C SER A 30 -25.60 -40.29 -13.45
N GLY A 31 -25.41 -40.33 -14.77
CA GLY A 31 -25.58 -39.22 -15.74
C GLY A 31 -24.65 -38.00 -15.68
N SER A 32 -23.65 -37.95 -16.56
CA SER A 32 -22.92 -36.72 -16.93
C SER A 32 -23.53 -36.14 -18.20
N GLU A 33 -24.11 -34.94 -18.12
CA GLU A 33 -24.38 -34.08 -19.26
C GLU A 33 -23.48 -32.84 -19.18
N THR A 34 -22.72 -32.65 -20.24
CA THR A 34 -21.82 -31.51 -20.48
C THR A 34 -22.64 -30.39 -21.10
N THR A 35 -22.67 -29.21 -20.47
CA THR A 35 -23.15 -27.99 -21.15
C THR A 35 -22.19 -26.83 -20.93
N THR A 36 -21.69 -26.33 -22.05
CA THR A 36 -20.83 -25.16 -22.21
C THR A 36 -21.69 -23.90 -22.17
N GLY A 37 -21.59 -23.13 -21.08
CA GLY A 37 -22.27 -21.85 -20.95
C GLY A 37 -21.55 -20.73 -21.70
N LYS A 38 -22.03 -20.40 -22.91
CA LYS A 38 -21.78 -19.11 -23.58
C LYS A 38 -22.56 -18.01 -22.85
N LEU A 39 -21.88 -16.95 -22.42
CA LEU A 39 -22.51 -15.72 -21.96
C LEU A 39 -22.93 -14.89 -23.18
N SER A 40 -24.24 -14.76 -23.41
CA SER A 40 -24.85 -13.92 -24.43
C SER A 40 -25.00 -12.47 -23.94
N ASN A 41 -24.65 -11.55 -24.83
CA ASN A 41 -24.89 -10.12 -24.72
C ASN A 41 -26.39 -9.82 -24.55
N LEU A 42 -26.71 -8.98 -23.57
CA LEU A 42 -28.02 -8.33 -23.47
C LEU A 42 -27.84 -6.83 -23.73
N SER A 43 -28.19 -6.43 -24.95
CA SER A 43 -28.36 -5.03 -25.33
C SER A 43 -29.71 -4.55 -24.83
N SER A 44 -29.72 -3.48 -24.04
CA SER A 44 -30.93 -2.68 -23.79
C SER A 44 -30.67 -1.24 -24.26
N SER A 45 -31.34 -0.92 -25.36
CA SER A 45 -31.47 0.42 -25.93
C SER A 45 -32.23 1.33 -24.96
N THR A 46 -31.66 2.49 -24.64
CA THR A 46 -32.45 3.66 -24.24
C THR A 46 -31.96 4.90 -24.97
N THR A 47 -32.94 5.73 -25.26
CA THR A 47 -33.04 6.83 -26.22
C THR A 47 -32.09 8.00 -25.99
N LEU A 48 -31.68 8.61 -27.10
CA LEU A 48 -30.94 9.87 -27.22
C LEU A 48 -31.74 11.04 -26.62
N GLY A 49 -31.07 11.83 -25.78
CA GLY A 49 -31.47 13.18 -25.41
C GLY A 49 -30.24 14.09 -25.52
N GLU A 50 -30.25 14.98 -26.50
CA GLU A 50 -29.23 16.01 -26.68
C GLU A 50 -29.30 17.02 -25.53
N SER A 51 -28.15 17.31 -24.92
CA SER A 51 -27.94 18.52 -24.13
C SER A 51 -26.49 18.95 -24.28
N SER A 52 -26.27 19.88 -25.20
CA SER A 52 -25.08 20.74 -25.25
C SER A 52 -24.96 21.50 -23.93
N GLY A 53 -23.88 21.22 -23.19
CA GLY A 53 -23.56 21.91 -21.95
C GLY A 53 -22.10 21.70 -21.61
N SER A 54 -21.24 22.57 -22.15
CA SER A 54 -19.82 22.64 -21.79
C SER A 54 -19.72 23.09 -20.33
N GLY A 55 -19.50 22.15 -19.42
CA GLY A 55 -19.37 22.37 -17.99
C GLY A 55 -18.04 21.84 -17.50
N VAL A 56 -17.14 22.76 -17.18
CA VAL A 56 -15.84 22.52 -16.55
C VAL A 56 -16.04 21.74 -15.25
N SER A 57 -15.57 20.49 -15.18
CA SER A 57 -15.47 19.78 -13.91
C SER A 57 -14.22 20.27 -13.18
N VAL A 58 -14.41 21.25 -12.29
CA VAL A 58 -13.47 21.51 -11.20
C VAL A 58 -13.23 20.16 -10.50
N GLU A 59 -11.98 19.73 -10.37
CA GLU A 59 -11.66 18.52 -9.60
C GLU A 59 -12.25 18.67 -8.20
N LYS A 60 -13.33 17.94 -7.94
CA LYS A 60 -14.00 17.98 -6.66
C LYS A 60 -13.10 17.24 -5.67
N VAL A 61 -12.30 18.00 -4.93
CA VAL A 61 -11.51 17.44 -3.83
C VAL A 61 -12.50 16.89 -2.81
N PHE A 62 -12.48 15.56 -2.63
CA PHE A 62 -13.27 14.89 -1.60
C PHE A 62 -12.39 14.74 -0.36
N PRO A 63 -12.46 15.64 0.64
CA PRO A 63 -11.57 15.59 1.80
C PRO A 63 -11.71 14.29 2.59
N GLU A 64 -12.91 13.72 2.63
CA GLU A 64 -13.22 12.42 3.27
C GLU A 64 -13.11 11.23 2.30
N GLY A 65 -12.75 11.49 1.05
CA GLY A 65 -12.76 10.52 -0.03
C GLY A 65 -14.16 10.14 -0.55
N LYS A 66 -14.18 9.40 -1.65
CA LYS A 66 -15.40 8.88 -2.29
C LYS A 66 -15.08 7.57 -3.01
N ILE A 67 -16.03 6.64 -2.96
CA ILE A 67 -16.04 5.44 -3.81
C ILE A 67 -16.96 5.74 -5.01
N LEU A 68 -16.43 5.57 -6.21
CA LEU A 68 -17.14 5.77 -7.47
C LEU A 68 -17.93 4.52 -7.85
N GLU A 69 -19.09 4.69 -8.49
CA GLU A 69 -19.91 3.57 -8.97
C GLU A 69 -19.17 2.77 -10.06
N ALA A 70 -18.49 3.48 -10.96
CA ALA A 70 -17.64 2.94 -12.00
C ALA A 70 -16.27 3.64 -12.02
N PRO A 71 -15.19 2.94 -12.45
CA PRO A 71 -13.91 3.58 -12.66
C PRO A 71 -13.98 4.68 -13.72
N ASN A 72 -13.42 5.85 -13.43
CA ASN A 72 -13.25 6.93 -14.41
C ASN A 72 -11.80 6.95 -14.89
N LEU A 73 -11.42 5.92 -15.66
CA LEU A 73 -10.06 5.65 -16.09
C LEU A 73 -9.91 5.85 -17.59
N ARG A 74 -8.81 6.49 -18.00
CA ARG A 74 -8.45 6.54 -19.42
C ARG A 74 -7.98 5.17 -19.89
N VAL A 75 -8.52 4.71 -21.01
CA VAL A 75 -7.99 3.55 -21.74
C VAL A 75 -6.91 4.04 -22.70
N TYR A 76 -5.70 3.52 -22.55
CA TYR A 76 -4.58 3.80 -23.43
C TYR A 76 -4.30 2.60 -24.34
N THR A 77 -3.83 2.90 -25.54
CA THR A 77 -3.10 1.94 -26.38
C THR A 77 -1.67 1.77 -25.89
N PHE A 78 -1.05 0.63 -26.20
CA PHE A 78 0.35 0.38 -25.92
C PHE A 78 1.26 1.38 -26.65
N ALA A 79 0.90 1.76 -27.88
CA ALA A 79 1.63 2.75 -28.67
C ALA A 79 1.66 4.13 -27.98
N GLU A 80 0.55 4.56 -27.38
CA GLU A 80 0.50 5.80 -26.60
C GLU A 80 1.45 5.74 -25.39
N LEU A 81 1.38 4.68 -24.59
CA LEU A 81 2.26 4.55 -23.41
C LEU A 81 3.72 4.37 -23.77
N ARG A 82 4.00 3.70 -24.89
CA ARG A 82 5.34 3.62 -25.47
C ARG A 82 5.85 5.02 -25.84
N SER A 83 5.01 5.87 -26.44
CA SER A 83 5.37 7.27 -26.74
C SER A 83 5.63 8.08 -25.46
N SER A 84 4.69 8.02 -24.49
CA SER A 84 4.77 8.76 -23.23
C SER A 84 6.02 8.43 -22.40
N THR A 85 6.52 7.21 -22.50
CA THR A 85 7.69 6.69 -21.74
C THR A 85 8.98 6.68 -22.56
N ARG A 86 9.00 7.31 -23.75
CA ARG A 86 10.15 7.31 -24.67
C ARG A 86 10.65 5.91 -25.02
N ASN A 87 9.74 4.99 -25.31
CA ASN A 87 9.96 3.56 -25.57
C ASN A 87 10.43 2.76 -24.36
N PHE A 88 9.90 3.05 -23.16
CA PHE A 88 10.27 2.33 -21.92
C PHE A 88 11.78 2.30 -21.68
N LYS A 89 12.44 3.42 -21.93
CA LYS A 89 13.89 3.56 -21.81
C LYS A 89 14.38 3.19 -20.39
N PRO A 90 15.52 2.49 -20.24
CA PRO A 90 16.05 2.13 -18.92
C PRO A 90 16.26 3.34 -18.00
N GLU A 91 16.64 4.50 -18.56
CA GLU A 91 16.87 5.72 -17.80
C GLU A 91 15.58 6.34 -17.23
N SER A 92 14.41 5.87 -17.70
CA SER A 92 13.11 6.30 -17.20
C SER A 92 12.57 5.37 -16.11
N VAL A 93 13.29 4.31 -15.74
CA VAL A 93 12.86 3.39 -14.68
C VAL A 93 12.88 4.10 -13.33
N LEU A 94 11.74 4.10 -12.65
CA LEU A 94 11.55 4.62 -11.30
C LEU A 94 11.73 3.53 -10.23
N GLY A 95 11.46 2.27 -10.61
CA GLY A 95 11.59 1.12 -9.74
C GLY A 95 11.20 -0.19 -10.43
N GLU A 96 11.63 -1.30 -9.85
CA GLU A 96 11.33 -2.66 -10.31
C GLU A 96 11.06 -3.54 -9.09
N GLY A 97 10.04 -4.40 -9.18
CA GLY A 97 9.70 -5.36 -8.14
C GLY A 97 8.99 -6.59 -8.70
N GLY A 98 8.46 -7.44 -7.82
CA GLY A 98 7.75 -8.67 -8.22
C GLY A 98 6.53 -8.42 -9.12
N PHE A 99 6.05 -7.18 -9.17
CA PHE A 99 4.86 -6.74 -9.89
C PHE A 99 5.17 -6.03 -11.22
N GLY A 100 6.43 -6.04 -11.65
CA GLY A 100 6.89 -5.43 -12.90
C GLY A 100 7.74 -4.17 -12.72
N LYS A 101 7.90 -3.43 -13.82
CA LYS A 101 8.74 -2.22 -13.90
C LYS A 101 7.89 -0.98 -13.97
N VAL A 102 8.28 0.06 -13.24
CA VAL A 102 7.62 1.37 -13.26
C VAL A 102 8.50 2.36 -14.01
N TYR A 103 7.92 3.01 -15.02
CA TYR A 103 8.58 4.00 -15.86
C TYR A 103 8.00 5.39 -15.65
N LYS A 104 8.85 6.40 -15.75
CA LYS A 104 8.47 7.81 -15.84
C LYS A 104 7.89 8.09 -17.23
N GLY A 105 6.74 8.75 -17.28
CA GLY A 105 6.11 9.18 -18.53
C GLY A 105 5.56 10.61 -18.46
N TRP A 106 5.18 11.16 -19.61
CA TRP A 106 4.55 12.47 -19.72
C TRP A 106 3.25 12.41 -20.51
N VAL A 107 2.23 13.07 -19.97
CA VAL A 107 0.91 13.20 -20.61
C VAL A 107 0.42 14.65 -20.55
N GLU A 108 -0.48 15.03 -21.43
CA GLU A 108 -1.19 16.31 -21.36
C GLU A 108 -2.10 16.35 -20.11
N GLU A 109 -2.13 17.46 -19.39
CA GLU A 109 -2.85 17.56 -18.10
C GLU A 109 -4.35 17.28 -18.21
N LYS A 110 -5.02 17.81 -19.24
CA LYS A 110 -6.48 17.73 -19.38
C LYS A 110 -6.94 16.46 -20.08
N THR A 111 -6.28 16.11 -21.18
CA THR A 111 -6.70 14.99 -22.03
C THR A 111 -6.11 13.69 -21.50
N LEU A 112 -4.95 13.74 -20.84
CA LEU A 112 -4.09 12.59 -20.55
C LEU A 112 -3.52 11.91 -21.82
N ASN A 113 -3.51 12.60 -22.97
CA ASN A 113 -2.82 12.12 -24.18
C ASN A 113 -1.30 12.11 -23.97
N PRO A 114 -0.53 11.28 -24.70
CA PRO A 114 0.94 11.34 -24.66
C PRO A 114 1.47 12.74 -24.93
N SER A 115 2.43 13.18 -24.12
CA SER A 115 3.07 14.50 -24.27
C SER A 115 4.59 14.38 -24.40
N LYS A 116 5.19 15.42 -24.99
CA LYS A 116 6.64 15.54 -25.02
C LYS A 116 7.16 15.70 -23.60
N SER A 117 8.25 15.01 -23.33
CA SER A 117 8.90 15.05 -22.02
C SER A 117 9.35 16.48 -21.67
N GLY A 118 8.95 16.93 -20.50
CA GLY A 118 9.17 18.29 -19.99
C GLY A 118 8.04 19.28 -20.28
N VAL A 119 7.04 18.94 -21.11
CA VAL A 119 5.95 19.85 -21.50
C VAL A 119 4.61 19.48 -20.84
N GLY A 120 4.39 18.19 -20.57
CA GLY A 120 3.18 17.70 -19.90
C GLY A 120 3.34 17.40 -18.41
N THR A 121 2.29 16.83 -17.83
CA THR A 121 2.25 16.31 -16.47
C THR A 121 2.98 14.98 -16.39
N LEU A 122 3.73 14.78 -15.31
CA LEU A 122 4.43 13.53 -15.04
C LEU A 122 3.47 12.44 -14.57
N VAL A 123 3.69 11.23 -15.08
CA VAL A 123 2.98 10.02 -14.67
C VAL A 123 3.95 8.89 -14.38
N ALA A 124 3.50 7.92 -13.58
CA ALA A 124 4.18 6.65 -13.38
C ALA A 124 3.45 5.55 -14.15
N VAL A 125 4.13 4.90 -15.09
CA VAL A 125 3.59 3.82 -15.93
C VAL A 125 4.15 2.49 -15.44
N LYS A 126 3.34 1.70 -14.74
CA LYS A 126 3.69 0.34 -14.30
C LYS A 126 3.39 -0.63 -15.42
N LYS A 127 4.43 -1.26 -15.97
CA LYS A 127 4.34 -2.36 -16.92
C LYS A 127 4.44 -3.67 -16.16
N LEU A 128 3.35 -4.43 -16.09
CA LEU A 128 3.31 -5.71 -15.39
C LEU A 128 4.02 -6.80 -16.21
N ASN A 129 4.47 -7.85 -15.54
CA ASN A 129 5.03 -9.01 -16.22
C ASN A 129 3.89 -9.83 -16.84
N PRO A 130 3.78 -9.94 -18.18
CA PRO A 130 2.67 -10.63 -18.82
C PRO A 130 2.72 -12.15 -18.65
N GLU A 131 3.87 -12.72 -18.26
CA GLU A 131 4.05 -14.16 -18.05
C GLU A 131 3.68 -14.60 -16.64
N SER A 132 3.42 -13.67 -15.70
CA SER A 132 3.00 -14.02 -14.35
C SER A 132 1.46 -14.11 -14.27
N VAL A 133 0.94 -15.28 -13.88
CA VAL A 133 -0.49 -15.47 -13.56
C VAL A 133 -0.95 -14.46 -12.51
N GLN A 134 -0.05 -14.13 -11.58
CA GLN A 134 -0.27 -13.12 -10.56
C GLN A 134 -0.43 -11.69 -11.13
N GLY A 135 0.23 -11.35 -12.24
CA GLY A 135 0.16 -10.03 -12.84
C GLY A 135 -1.24 -9.65 -13.33
N LEU A 136 -1.98 -10.60 -13.94
CA LEU A 136 -3.35 -10.34 -14.37
C LEU A 136 -4.30 -10.13 -13.18
N GLU A 137 -4.21 -10.96 -12.14
CA GLU A 137 -5.03 -10.82 -10.93
C GLU A 137 -4.78 -9.47 -10.23
N GLU A 138 -3.51 -9.04 -10.16
CA GLU A 138 -3.14 -7.76 -9.59
C GLU A 138 -3.61 -6.57 -10.41
N TRP A 139 -3.47 -6.65 -11.74
CA TRP A 139 -3.97 -5.63 -12.64
C TRP A 139 -5.49 -5.45 -12.49
N GLN A 140 -6.23 -6.57 -12.46
CA GLN A 140 -7.68 -6.55 -12.25
C GLN A 140 -8.02 -5.98 -10.87
N SER A 141 -7.26 -6.32 -9.83
CA SER A 141 -7.43 -5.78 -8.49
C SER A 141 -7.25 -4.25 -8.49
N GLU A 142 -6.17 -3.74 -9.08
CA GLU A 142 -5.89 -2.30 -9.18
C GLU A 142 -7.00 -1.55 -9.91
N VAL A 143 -7.46 -2.05 -11.07
CA VAL A 143 -8.54 -1.41 -11.83
C VAL A 143 -9.87 -1.44 -11.07
N ASN A 144 -10.19 -2.55 -10.40
CA ASN A 144 -11.47 -2.71 -9.70
C ASN A 144 -11.55 -1.97 -8.37
N PHE A 145 -10.45 -1.95 -7.61
CA PHE A 145 -10.36 -1.21 -6.36
C PHE A 145 -9.93 0.22 -6.63
N LEU A 146 -8.66 0.45 -6.95
CA LEU A 146 -8.09 1.79 -7.04
C LEU A 146 -8.76 2.66 -8.12
N GLY A 147 -9.21 2.05 -9.21
CA GLY A 147 -9.98 2.75 -10.25
C GLY A 147 -11.27 3.41 -9.75
N ARG A 148 -11.85 2.92 -8.63
CA ARG A 148 -13.07 3.45 -8.03
C ARG A 148 -12.82 4.27 -6.76
N LEU A 149 -11.59 4.32 -6.27
CA LEU A 149 -11.26 4.97 -5.00
C LEU A 149 -10.67 6.36 -5.26
N SER A 150 -11.27 7.39 -4.69
CA SER A 150 -10.76 8.75 -4.73
C SER A 150 -10.60 9.27 -3.32
N HIS A 151 -9.37 9.42 -2.83
CA HIS A 151 -9.09 9.95 -1.49
C HIS A 151 -7.70 10.62 -1.46
N PRO A 152 -7.49 11.73 -0.72
CA PRO A 152 -6.22 12.47 -0.72
C PRO A 152 -4.99 11.66 -0.31
N ASN A 153 -5.17 10.62 0.50
CA ASN A 153 -4.11 9.71 0.95
C ASN A 153 -4.08 8.37 0.18
N LEU A 154 -4.66 8.30 -1.01
CA LEU A 154 -4.51 7.18 -1.95
C LEU A 154 -3.92 7.70 -3.25
N VAL A 155 -3.03 6.93 -3.88
CA VAL A 155 -2.49 7.30 -5.20
C VAL A 155 -3.61 7.18 -6.26
N LYS A 156 -3.74 8.19 -7.11
CA LYS A 156 -4.72 8.23 -8.19
C LYS A 156 -4.27 7.34 -9.34
N LEU A 157 -5.09 6.34 -9.68
CA LEU A 157 -5.01 5.62 -10.94
C LEU A 157 -5.65 6.51 -12.02
N LEU A 158 -4.87 6.88 -13.03
CA LEU A 158 -5.27 7.77 -14.13
C LEU A 158 -5.80 6.98 -15.33
N GLY A 159 -5.32 5.76 -15.52
CA GLY A 159 -5.76 4.90 -16.60
C GLY A 159 -5.00 3.59 -16.68
N TYR A 160 -5.28 2.84 -17.73
CA TYR A 160 -4.69 1.52 -17.96
C TYR A 160 -4.53 1.24 -19.45
N CYS A 161 -3.69 0.26 -19.75
CA CYS A 161 -3.60 -0.37 -21.08
C CYS A 161 -3.79 -1.88 -20.90
N TRP A 162 -4.64 -2.44 -21.74
CA TRP A 162 -4.78 -3.88 -21.94
C TRP A 162 -4.88 -4.12 -23.44
N GLU A 163 -3.76 -4.44 -24.06
CA GLU A 163 -3.64 -4.68 -25.50
C GLU A 163 -2.74 -5.90 -25.72
N ASP A 164 -3.21 -6.89 -26.49
CA ASP A 164 -2.57 -8.20 -26.63
C ASP A 164 -2.23 -8.85 -25.27
N LYS A 165 -0.94 -9.01 -24.97
CA LYS A 165 -0.41 -9.50 -23.69
C LYS A 165 0.07 -8.38 -22.78
N GLU A 166 0.02 -7.14 -23.22
CA GLU A 166 0.60 -6.00 -22.50
C GLU A 166 -0.40 -5.43 -21.49
N LEU A 167 -0.07 -5.58 -20.21
CA LEU A 167 -0.84 -5.05 -19.08
C LEU A 167 -0.07 -3.89 -18.46
N LEU A 168 -0.65 -2.68 -18.52
CA LEU A 168 -0.06 -1.49 -17.91
C LEU A 168 -1.07 -0.69 -17.12
N LEU A 169 -0.56 0.01 -16.11
CA LEU A 169 -1.31 0.92 -15.26
C LEU A 169 -0.60 2.28 -15.25
N VAL A 170 -1.38 3.36 -15.27
CA VAL A 170 -0.89 4.74 -15.29
C VAL A 170 -1.36 5.45 -14.04
N TYR A 171 -0.42 5.91 -13.20
CA TYR A 171 -0.68 6.58 -11.95
C TYR A 171 -0.20 8.02 -11.98
N GLU A 172 -0.71 8.86 -11.08
CA GLU A 172 -0.06 10.12 -10.76
C GLU A 172 1.40 9.86 -10.32
N TYR A 173 2.30 10.76 -10.71
CA TYR A 173 3.70 10.66 -10.32
C TYR A 173 3.90 11.20 -8.90
N MET A 174 4.64 10.46 -8.07
CA MET A 174 4.95 10.79 -6.68
C MET A 174 6.40 11.25 -6.55
N PRO A 175 6.70 12.56 -6.53
CA PRO A 175 8.06 13.07 -6.74
C PRO A 175 9.04 12.72 -5.62
N SER A 176 8.54 12.57 -4.39
CA SER A 176 9.37 12.24 -3.24
C SER A 176 9.54 10.72 -3.06
N GLY A 177 9.03 9.89 -3.98
CA GLY A 177 9.19 8.44 -3.91
C GLY A 177 8.52 7.80 -2.69
N SER A 178 9.00 6.62 -2.26
CA SER A 178 8.43 5.86 -1.16
C SER A 178 9.02 6.24 0.20
N LEU A 179 8.24 6.09 1.28
CA LEU A 179 8.71 6.25 2.66
C LEU A 179 9.92 5.35 2.96
N GLU A 180 9.98 4.16 2.37
CA GLU A 180 11.13 3.25 2.49
C GLU A 180 12.45 3.93 2.07
N ASN A 181 12.44 4.69 0.96
CA ASN A 181 13.63 5.38 0.46
C ASN A 181 14.14 6.37 1.52
N HIS A 182 13.23 7.12 2.14
CA HIS A 182 13.56 8.13 3.16
C HIS A 182 14.03 7.54 4.49
N LEU A 183 13.59 6.33 4.84
CA LEU A 183 13.97 5.70 6.10
C LEU A 183 15.25 4.87 6.01
N PHE A 184 15.48 4.17 4.89
CA PHE A 184 16.52 3.13 4.84
C PHE A 184 17.61 3.36 3.81
N LYS A 185 17.39 4.19 2.78
CA LYS A 185 18.46 4.46 1.82
C LYS A 185 19.40 5.53 2.37
N ARG A 186 20.70 5.30 2.16
CA ARG A 186 21.79 6.20 2.57
C ARG A 186 22.29 7.02 1.39
N GLU A 187 21.40 7.41 0.49
CA GLU A 187 21.76 8.31 -0.60
C GLU A 187 22.02 9.70 0.00
N THR A 188 23.13 10.32 -0.40
CA THR A 188 23.63 11.58 0.17
C THR A 188 22.67 12.75 0.00
N ASP A 189 21.74 12.64 -0.95
CA ASP A 189 20.84 13.71 -1.37
C ASP A 189 19.39 13.54 -0.90
N THR A 190 19.05 12.48 -0.17
CA THR A 190 17.69 12.33 0.39
C THR A 190 17.60 13.02 1.75
N GLU A 191 16.77 14.07 1.85
CA GLU A 191 16.50 14.74 3.12
C GLU A 191 15.88 13.75 4.13
N ARG A 192 16.51 13.61 5.30
CA ARG A 192 16.04 12.70 6.34
C ARG A 192 14.77 13.24 6.98
N LEU A 193 13.79 12.35 7.19
CA LEU A 193 12.52 12.73 7.79
C LEU A 193 12.66 13.12 9.26
N SER A 194 12.38 14.38 9.57
CA SER A 194 12.18 14.86 10.93
C SER A 194 11.06 14.08 11.63
N TRP A 195 11.07 14.06 12.97
CA TRP A 195 10.02 13.42 13.75
C TRP A 195 8.62 13.96 13.41
N ASN A 196 8.52 15.25 13.08
CA ASN A 196 7.25 15.86 12.72
C ASN A 196 6.72 15.35 11.38
N LEU A 197 7.60 15.22 10.37
CA LEU A 197 7.22 14.63 9.09
C LEU A 197 6.84 13.15 9.23
N ARG A 198 7.55 12.39 10.07
CA ARG A 198 7.20 10.99 10.35
C ARG A 198 5.79 10.85 10.90
N LEU A 199 5.39 11.69 11.85
CA LEU A 199 4.02 11.72 12.38
C LEU A 199 2.99 12.14 11.31
N LYS A 200 3.30 13.17 10.51
CA LYS A 200 2.42 13.64 9.42
C LYS A 200 2.15 12.52 8.41
N ILE A 201 3.20 11.81 8.01
CA ILE A 201 3.14 10.67 7.10
C ILE A 201 2.31 9.54 7.70
N ALA A 202 2.55 9.19 8.98
CA ALA A 202 1.76 8.17 9.67
C ALA A 202 0.28 8.52 9.72
N ALA A 203 -0.07 9.78 10.04
CA ALA A 203 -1.44 10.24 10.09
C ALA A 203 -2.11 10.20 8.71
N GLY A 204 -1.41 10.62 7.64
CA GLY A 204 -1.90 10.53 6.27
C GLY A 204 -2.14 9.09 5.83
N ALA A 205 -1.18 8.20 6.05
CA ALA A 205 -1.32 6.78 5.73
C ALA A 205 -2.45 6.13 6.54
N ALA A 206 -2.64 6.52 7.81
CA ALA A 206 -3.73 6.05 8.65
C ALA A 206 -5.10 6.49 8.12
N ARG A 207 -5.23 7.74 7.64
CA ARG A 207 -6.47 8.25 7.00
C ARG A 207 -6.81 7.46 5.74
N GLY A 208 -5.82 7.22 4.87
CA GLY A 208 -6.00 6.39 3.68
C GLY A 208 -6.52 4.99 4.02
N LEU A 209 -5.92 4.33 5.01
CA LEU A 209 -6.35 3.00 5.43
C LEU A 209 -7.71 3.01 6.16
N ALA A 210 -7.99 4.04 6.96
CA ALA A 210 -9.30 4.23 7.60
C ALA A 210 -10.43 4.36 6.58
N PHE A 211 -10.21 5.12 5.51
CA PHE A 211 -11.15 5.26 4.41
C PHE A 211 -11.48 3.91 3.75
N LEU A 212 -10.47 3.07 3.49
CA LEU A 212 -10.68 1.72 2.94
C LEU A 212 -11.54 0.86 3.87
N HIS A 213 -11.23 0.88 5.17
CA HIS A 213 -11.92 0.09 6.19
C HIS A 213 -13.34 0.57 6.49
N SER A 214 -13.64 1.86 6.24
CA SER A 214 -14.98 2.43 6.43
C SER A 214 -15.95 2.15 5.29
N SER A 215 -15.47 1.62 4.16
CA SER A 215 -16.32 1.23 3.05
C SER A 215 -17.32 0.14 3.44
N GLU A 216 -18.49 0.10 2.79
CA GLU A 216 -19.53 -0.91 3.06
C GLU A 216 -18.99 -2.33 2.92
N LYS A 217 -18.19 -2.58 1.87
CA LYS A 217 -17.55 -3.89 1.62
C LYS A 217 -16.21 -4.08 2.34
N GLN A 218 -15.82 -3.13 3.21
CA GLN A 218 -14.59 -3.12 4.00
C GLN A 218 -13.36 -3.60 3.23
N ILE A 219 -12.72 -2.72 2.46
CA ILE A 219 -11.55 -3.09 1.65
C ILE A 219 -10.35 -3.39 2.57
N ILE A 220 -9.82 -4.60 2.49
CA ILE A 220 -8.58 -5.03 3.14
C ILE A 220 -7.43 -4.80 2.17
N TYR A 221 -6.45 -4.00 2.59
CA TYR A 221 -5.32 -3.60 1.77
C TYR A 221 -4.25 -4.69 1.61
N ARG A 222 -4.01 -5.44 2.69
CA ARG A 222 -3.20 -6.67 2.78
C ARG A 222 -1.70 -6.53 2.60
N ASP A 223 -1.21 -5.48 1.94
CA ASP A 223 0.23 -5.23 1.75
C ASP A 223 0.66 -3.86 2.28
N PHE A 224 0.27 -3.56 3.53
CA PHE A 224 0.65 -2.33 4.20
C PHE A 224 2.12 -2.37 4.63
N LYS A 225 2.97 -1.58 3.96
CA LYS A 225 4.42 -1.50 4.18
C LYS A 225 4.99 -0.13 3.77
N ALA A 226 6.18 0.22 4.26
CA ALA A 226 6.80 1.53 3.97
C ALA A 226 7.05 1.78 2.47
N SER A 227 7.30 0.74 1.67
CA SER A 227 7.54 0.89 0.23
C SER A 227 6.27 1.19 -0.59
N ASN A 228 5.10 0.89 -0.03
CA ASN A 228 3.78 1.17 -0.61
C ASN A 228 3.17 2.48 -0.11
N ILE A 229 3.91 3.28 0.68
CA ILE A 229 3.53 4.62 1.11
C ILE A 229 4.36 5.60 0.29
N LEU A 230 3.77 6.20 -0.73
CA LEU A 230 4.42 7.19 -1.57
C LEU A 230 4.18 8.60 -1.05
N LEU A 231 5.10 9.51 -1.35
CA LEU A 231 5.14 10.87 -0.84
C LEU A 231 5.10 11.87 -1.99
N ASP A 232 4.21 12.87 -1.87
CA ASP A 232 4.20 14.00 -2.80
C ASP A 232 5.30 15.03 -2.43
N THR A 233 5.35 16.16 -3.16
CA THR A 233 6.32 17.24 -2.91
C THR A 233 6.20 17.86 -1.52
N ASN A 234 5.04 17.76 -0.87
CA ASN A 234 4.77 18.27 0.46
C ASN A 234 4.84 17.17 1.54
N TYR A 235 5.38 15.99 1.20
CA TYR A 235 5.44 14.82 2.07
C TYR A 235 4.07 14.38 2.59
N ASN A 236 3.00 14.60 1.82
CA ASN A 236 1.72 13.97 2.11
C ASN A 236 1.78 12.51 1.66
N ALA A 237 1.37 11.61 2.56
CA ALA A 237 1.37 10.18 2.32
C ALA A 237 0.21 9.74 1.42
N LYS A 238 0.50 8.91 0.42
CA LYS A 238 -0.49 8.24 -0.42
C LYS A 238 -0.20 6.75 -0.51
N LEU A 239 -1.20 5.91 -0.21
CA LEU A 239 -1.07 4.47 -0.36
C LEU A 239 -1.12 4.06 -1.83
N SER A 240 -0.24 3.16 -2.25
CA SER A 240 -0.07 2.67 -3.62
C SER A 240 0.07 1.15 -3.67
N ASP A 241 -0.24 0.51 -4.79
CA ASP A 241 -0.11 -0.94 -5.01
C ASP A 241 -1.26 -1.73 -4.37
N PHE A 242 -2.46 -1.63 -4.98
CA PHE A 242 -3.66 -2.37 -4.55
C PHE A 242 -3.77 -3.75 -5.19
N GLY A 243 -2.68 -4.27 -5.79
CA GLY A 243 -2.68 -5.56 -6.46
C GLY A 243 -3.12 -6.74 -5.57
N LEU A 244 -2.92 -6.64 -4.26
CA LEU A 244 -3.29 -7.68 -3.29
C LEU A 244 -4.59 -7.40 -2.52
N ALA A 245 -5.24 -6.26 -2.78
CA ALA A 245 -6.42 -5.81 -2.06
C ALA A 245 -7.59 -6.79 -2.22
N LYS A 246 -8.45 -6.83 -1.20
CA LYS A 246 -9.64 -7.69 -1.19
C LYS A 246 -10.82 -7.00 -0.53
N HIS A 247 -12.02 -7.42 -0.91
CA HIS A 247 -13.19 -7.14 -0.08
C HIS A 247 -13.08 -7.87 1.25
N GLY A 248 -13.63 -7.25 2.28
CA GLY A 248 -13.71 -7.80 3.61
C GLY A 248 -14.72 -8.94 3.71
N PRO A 249 -14.91 -9.47 4.92
CA PRO A 249 -15.85 -10.54 5.17
C PRO A 249 -17.28 -10.12 4.82
N THR A 250 -18.06 -11.01 4.21
CA THR A 250 -19.48 -10.80 3.89
C THR A 250 -20.38 -11.61 4.81
N GLY A 251 -21.58 -11.09 5.08
CA GLY A 251 -22.59 -11.78 5.91
C GLY A 251 -22.14 -11.88 7.37
N SER A 252 -22.23 -13.07 7.96
CA SER A 252 -21.85 -13.34 9.34
C SER A 252 -20.37 -13.73 9.53
N ASN A 253 -19.59 -13.77 8.45
CA ASN A 253 -18.17 -14.14 8.53
C ASN A 253 -17.34 -13.05 9.21
N SER A 254 -16.37 -13.47 10.02
CA SER A 254 -15.45 -12.56 10.70
C SER A 254 -14.13 -12.34 9.94
N HIS A 255 -13.84 -13.17 8.94
CA HIS A 255 -12.59 -13.19 8.18
C HIS A 255 -12.83 -13.61 6.72
N VAL A 256 -11.80 -13.42 5.91
CA VAL A 256 -11.70 -13.93 4.55
C VAL A 256 -10.63 -15.02 4.53
N THR A 257 -11.00 -16.25 4.19
CA THR A 257 -10.02 -17.34 4.01
C THR A 257 -9.36 -17.21 2.65
N THR A 258 -8.05 -17.08 2.63
CA THR A 258 -7.31 -16.89 1.37
C THR A 258 -5.87 -17.35 1.47
N ARG A 259 -5.22 -17.61 0.32
CA ARG A 259 -3.77 -17.90 0.27
C ARG A 259 -2.98 -16.84 1.03
N ILE A 260 -1.91 -17.23 1.71
CA ILE A 260 -1.07 -16.27 2.43
C ILE A 260 -0.27 -15.46 1.41
N MET A 261 -0.39 -14.14 1.46
CA MET A 261 0.32 -13.20 0.59
C MET A 261 0.66 -11.93 1.36
N GLY A 262 1.55 -11.13 0.81
CA GLY A 262 2.06 -9.90 1.41
C GLY A 262 3.55 -10.00 1.69
N THR A 263 4.09 -8.99 2.34
CA THR A 263 5.53 -8.87 2.56
C THR A 263 5.95 -9.44 3.92
N TYR A 264 7.02 -10.23 3.94
CA TYR A 264 7.59 -10.79 5.18
C TYR A 264 7.91 -9.70 6.21
N GLY A 265 7.57 -9.96 7.47
CA GLY A 265 7.75 -9.02 8.58
C GLY A 265 6.56 -8.07 8.83
N TYR A 266 5.61 -7.96 7.90
CA TYR A 266 4.43 -7.09 8.04
C TYR A 266 3.14 -7.85 8.33
N ALA A 267 3.06 -9.12 7.93
CA ALA A 267 1.85 -9.92 8.06
C ALA A 267 1.50 -10.22 9.53
N ALA A 268 0.21 -10.11 9.85
CA ALA A 268 -0.29 -10.41 11.19
C ALA A 268 -0.13 -11.90 11.51
N PRO A 269 0.22 -12.26 12.77
CA PRO A 269 0.57 -13.64 13.14
C PRO A 269 -0.58 -14.63 12.91
N GLU A 270 -1.82 -14.25 13.20
CA GLU A 270 -2.99 -15.10 12.96
C GLU A 270 -3.18 -15.40 11.47
N TYR A 271 -2.88 -14.44 10.60
CA TYR A 271 -3.02 -14.61 9.17
C TYR A 271 -1.96 -15.55 8.61
N VAL A 272 -0.72 -15.43 9.08
CA VAL A 272 0.39 -16.33 8.70
C VAL A 272 0.11 -17.77 9.15
N VAL A 273 -0.49 -17.96 10.31
CA VAL A 273 -0.76 -19.30 10.86
C VAL A 273 -1.98 -19.96 10.22
N THR A 274 -3.06 -19.20 10.00
CA THR A 274 -4.37 -19.78 9.64
C THR A 274 -4.84 -19.49 8.22
N GLY A 275 -4.24 -18.50 7.54
CA GLY A 275 -4.76 -17.97 6.28
C GLY A 275 -6.05 -17.14 6.44
N HIS A 276 -6.51 -16.89 7.67
CA HIS A 276 -7.66 -16.02 7.94
C HIS A 276 -7.24 -14.56 7.91
N LEU A 277 -7.73 -13.84 6.89
CA LEU A 277 -7.46 -12.44 6.69
C LEU A 277 -8.58 -11.59 7.34
N TYR A 278 -8.19 -10.66 8.20
CA TYR A 278 -9.10 -9.74 8.88
C TYR A 278 -8.82 -8.30 8.41
N VAL A 279 -9.81 -7.40 8.51
CA VAL A 279 -9.57 -5.94 8.40
C VAL A 279 -8.50 -5.49 9.41
N LYS A 280 -8.47 -6.12 10.59
CA LYS A 280 -7.47 -5.88 11.63
C LYS A 280 -6.07 -6.42 11.31
N SER A 281 -5.90 -7.19 10.24
CA SER A 281 -4.57 -7.59 9.76
C SER A 281 -3.82 -6.39 9.18
N ASP A 282 -4.51 -5.46 8.51
CA ASP A 282 -3.89 -4.20 8.05
C ASP A 282 -3.45 -3.31 9.22
N VAL A 283 -4.21 -3.30 10.32
CA VAL A 283 -3.86 -2.54 11.54
C VAL A 283 -2.54 -3.06 12.12
N TYR A 284 -2.30 -4.37 12.05
CA TYR A 284 -1.02 -4.94 12.46
C TYR A 284 0.11 -4.44 11.56
N GLY A 285 -0.06 -4.51 10.24
CA GLY A 285 0.91 -3.98 9.26
C GLY A 285 1.19 -2.49 9.48
N PHE A 286 0.17 -1.69 9.79
CA PHE A 286 0.32 -0.30 10.19
C PHE A 286 1.19 -0.14 11.45
N GLY A 287 0.97 -0.99 12.46
CA GLY A 287 1.82 -1.05 13.65
C GLY A 287 3.28 -1.35 13.34
N VAL A 288 3.55 -2.22 12.35
CA VAL A 288 4.92 -2.49 11.90
C VAL A 288 5.53 -1.22 11.29
N VAL A 289 4.82 -0.50 10.43
CA VAL A 289 5.31 0.76 9.84
C VAL A 289 5.53 1.85 10.90
N LEU A 290 4.67 1.96 11.93
CA LEU A 290 4.92 2.87 13.05
C LEU A 290 6.25 2.54 13.76
N LEU A 291 6.56 1.25 13.89
CA LEU A 291 7.81 0.79 14.48
C LEU A 291 9.01 1.13 13.58
N GLU A 292 8.87 1.01 12.26
CA GLU A 292 9.89 1.48 11.31
C GLU A 292 10.12 2.99 11.43
N LEU A 293 9.06 3.79 11.56
CA LEU A 293 9.14 5.24 11.78
C LEU A 293 9.80 5.60 13.12
N LEU A 294 9.54 4.84 14.18
CA LEU A 294 10.18 5.04 15.48
C LEU A 294 11.68 4.73 15.43
N THR A 295 12.07 3.66 14.73
CA THR A 295 13.40 3.05 14.85
C THR A 295 14.35 3.31 13.70
N GLY A 296 13.84 3.72 12.53
CA GLY A 296 14.63 3.81 11.30
C GLY A 296 15.13 2.46 10.78
N ARG A 297 14.51 1.35 11.21
CA ARG A 297 14.93 -0.01 10.87
C ARG A 297 13.88 -0.72 10.04
N ARG A 298 14.33 -1.53 9.08
CA ARG A 298 13.47 -2.43 8.27
C ARG A 298 12.74 -3.44 9.14
N ALA A 299 11.49 -3.74 8.80
CA ALA A 299 10.65 -4.74 9.43
C ALA A 299 11.28 -6.15 9.48
N TYR A 300 11.94 -6.56 8.39
CA TYR A 300 12.74 -7.78 8.31
C TYR A 300 14.12 -7.49 7.73
N ASP A 301 15.15 -8.04 8.36
CA ASP A 301 16.54 -7.85 7.96
C ASP A 301 17.38 -9.09 8.34
N PRO A 302 17.71 -9.96 7.36
CA PRO A 302 18.42 -11.22 7.62
C PRO A 302 19.88 -11.01 8.04
N SER A 303 20.44 -9.81 7.83
CA SER A 303 21.82 -9.47 8.21
C SER A 303 21.97 -9.22 9.72
N ARG A 304 20.85 -9.03 10.44
CA ARG A 304 20.86 -8.80 11.89
C ARG A 304 21.12 -10.10 12.67
N PRO A 305 21.63 -10.00 13.91
CA PRO A 305 21.78 -11.15 14.80
C PRO A 305 20.48 -11.93 14.98
N SER A 306 20.60 -13.22 15.30
CA SER A 306 19.45 -14.07 15.63
C SER A 306 18.60 -13.44 16.74
N GLY A 307 17.27 -13.51 16.58
CA GLY A 307 16.31 -12.82 17.46
C GLY A 307 16.15 -11.32 17.20
N GLN A 308 16.90 -10.72 16.27
CA GLN A 308 16.76 -9.31 15.87
C GLN A 308 16.35 -9.12 14.40
N GLN A 309 16.19 -10.21 13.66
CA GLN A 309 15.84 -10.19 12.24
C GLN A 309 14.45 -9.62 12.01
N TYR A 310 13.48 -9.99 12.86
CA TYR A 310 12.15 -9.42 12.86
C TYR A 310 12.08 -8.25 13.85
N LEU A 311 11.75 -7.07 13.31
CA LEU A 311 11.74 -5.82 14.08
C LEU A 311 10.75 -5.86 15.25
N VAL A 312 9.56 -6.45 15.01
CA VAL A 312 8.50 -6.55 16.02
C VAL A 312 8.97 -7.33 17.24
N ASP A 313 9.59 -8.49 17.03
CA ASP A 313 10.02 -9.37 18.12
C ASP A 313 11.12 -8.72 18.95
N TRP A 314 12.07 -8.06 18.29
CA TRP A 314 13.16 -7.34 18.94
C TRP A 314 12.68 -6.13 19.75
N ALA A 315 11.79 -5.31 19.19
CA ALA A 315 11.45 -4.02 19.78
C ALA A 315 10.34 -4.10 20.84
N ARG A 316 9.41 -5.06 20.74
CA ARG A 316 8.23 -5.16 21.61
C ARG A 316 8.56 -5.08 23.12
N PRO A 317 9.61 -5.74 23.65
CA PRO A 317 9.97 -5.66 25.07
C PRO A 317 10.45 -4.27 25.54
N MET A 318 10.76 -3.37 24.61
CA MET A 318 11.33 -2.05 24.88
C MET A 318 10.30 -0.91 24.79
N LEU A 319 9.23 -1.09 24.01
CA LEU A 319 8.24 -0.03 23.71
C LEU A 319 7.49 0.51 24.95
N GLY A 320 7.30 -0.31 25.98
CA GLY A 320 6.56 0.08 27.20
C GLY A 320 7.38 0.87 28.22
N ASN A 321 8.71 0.90 28.11
CA ASN A 321 9.59 1.55 29.10
C ASN A 321 10.27 2.78 28.48
N PRO A 322 10.08 4.00 29.03
CA PRO A 322 10.63 5.23 28.43
C PRO A 322 12.15 5.23 28.22
N LYS A 323 12.93 4.66 29.16
CA LYS A 323 14.39 4.58 29.05
C LYS A 323 14.82 3.62 27.95
N LYS A 324 14.12 2.48 27.82
CA LYS A 324 14.38 1.51 26.75
C LYS A 324 13.92 2.06 25.39
N LEU A 325 12.79 2.76 25.35
CA LEU A 325 12.29 3.42 24.14
C LEU A 325 13.30 4.43 23.60
N ALA A 326 13.91 5.26 24.45
CA ALA A 326 14.94 6.21 24.02
C ALA A 326 16.12 5.55 23.30
N ARG A 327 16.49 4.31 23.69
CA ARG A 327 17.52 3.50 22.99
C ARG A 327 17.05 2.87 21.69
N LEU A 328 15.74 2.73 21.52
CA LEU A 328 15.10 2.17 20.34
C LEU A 328 14.91 3.22 19.23
N MET A 329 14.73 4.49 19.64
CA MET A 329 14.50 5.60 18.72
C MET A 329 15.62 5.71 17.69
N ASP A 330 15.23 6.06 16.47
CA ASP A 330 16.14 6.24 15.36
C ASP A 330 17.27 7.22 15.70
N PRO A 331 18.54 6.79 15.68
CA PRO A 331 19.68 7.67 15.94
C PRO A 331 19.73 8.88 15.01
N GLN A 332 19.19 8.79 13.80
CA GLN A 332 19.15 9.90 12.85
C GLN A 332 18.23 11.05 13.28
N LEU A 333 17.33 10.82 14.24
CA LEU A 333 16.55 11.89 14.83
C LEU A 333 17.38 12.75 15.79
N GLU A 334 18.58 12.31 16.21
CA GLU A 334 19.49 13.09 17.07
C GLU A 334 18.83 13.62 18.35
N GLY A 335 17.85 12.88 18.90
CA GLY A 335 17.08 13.32 20.06
C GLY A 335 16.06 14.45 19.78
N LYS A 336 15.93 14.91 18.52
CA LYS A 336 15.00 15.97 18.08
C LYS A 336 13.56 15.43 17.93
N TYR A 337 13.00 14.94 19.03
CA TYR A 337 11.62 14.50 19.15
C TYR A 337 11.08 14.76 20.55
N PHE A 338 9.78 14.99 20.67
CA PHE A 338 9.15 15.12 21.99
C PHE A 338 8.99 13.74 22.63
N SER A 339 9.64 13.50 23.76
CA SER A 339 9.60 12.20 24.47
C SER A 339 8.18 11.74 24.80
N LYS A 340 7.28 12.67 25.14
CA LYS A 340 5.86 12.36 25.40
C LYS A 340 5.16 11.85 24.14
N ALA A 341 5.37 12.53 23.00
CA ALA A 341 4.81 12.11 21.72
C ALA A 341 5.36 10.74 21.29
N ALA A 342 6.69 10.53 21.38
CA ALA A 342 7.31 9.25 21.07
C ALA A 342 6.75 8.10 21.94
N LEU A 343 6.56 8.34 23.24
CA LEU A 343 5.97 7.34 24.14
C LEU A 343 4.51 7.03 23.79
N GLN A 344 3.72 8.05 23.43
CA GLN A 344 2.34 7.83 22.99
C GLN A 344 2.28 7.07 21.67
N THR A 345 3.16 7.38 20.71
CA THR A 345 3.31 6.63 19.45
C THR A 345 3.73 5.18 19.71
N ALA A 346 4.65 4.93 20.64
CA ALA A 346 5.07 3.58 21.03
C ALA A 346 3.92 2.77 21.66
N LYS A 347 3.09 3.40 22.50
CA LYS A 347 1.88 2.77 23.06
C LYS A 347 0.87 2.43 21.97
N LEU A 348 0.61 3.36 21.05
CA LEU A 348 -0.27 3.12 19.90
C LEU A 348 0.25 1.96 19.03
N THR A 349 1.56 1.93 18.80
CA THR A 349 2.25 0.85 18.07
C THR A 349 2.00 -0.51 18.73
N LEU A 350 2.16 -0.60 20.06
CA LEU A 350 1.85 -1.84 20.81
C LEU A 350 0.38 -2.26 20.69
N SER A 351 -0.56 -1.32 20.71
CA SER A 351 -1.99 -1.60 20.52
C SER A 351 -2.28 -2.14 19.12
N CYS A 352 -1.67 -1.57 18.07
CA CYS A 352 -1.80 -2.06 16.70
C CYS A 352 -1.19 -3.46 16.53
N LEU A 353 -0.05 -3.72 17.18
CA LEU A 353 0.67 -5.00 17.14
C LEU A 353 0.11 -6.06 18.11
N ASN A 354 -1.11 -5.90 18.64
CA ASN A 354 -1.69 -6.89 19.55
C ASN A 354 -1.87 -8.24 18.85
N GLY A 355 -1.52 -9.35 19.53
CA GLY A 355 -1.67 -10.70 18.98
C GLY A 355 -3.13 -11.09 18.76
N ASN A 356 -4.07 -10.55 19.56
CA ASN A 356 -5.49 -10.73 19.36
C ASN A 356 -6.05 -9.65 18.40
N PRO A 357 -6.57 -10.00 17.21
CA PRO A 357 -7.09 -9.03 16.25
C PRO A 357 -8.22 -8.16 16.81
N LYS A 358 -9.06 -8.73 17.71
CA LYS A 358 -10.19 -8.01 18.31
C LYS A 358 -9.74 -6.89 19.24
N ALA A 359 -8.57 -7.03 19.86
CA ALA A 359 -8.00 -6.05 20.78
C ALA A 359 -7.23 -4.93 20.07
N ARG A 360 -6.99 -5.05 18.75
CA ARG A 360 -6.38 -3.97 17.95
C ARG A 360 -7.38 -2.82 17.79
N PRO A 361 -6.95 -1.54 17.76
CA PRO A 361 -7.83 -0.42 17.48
C PRO A 361 -8.42 -0.50 16.05
N SER A 362 -9.48 0.25 15.77
CA SER A 362 -9.86 0.56 14.39
C SER A 362 -8.93 1.61 13.80
N MET A 363 -8.80 1.68 12.48
CA MET A 363 -7.98 2.72 11.87
C MET A 363 -8.51 4.14 12.13
N LYS A 364 -9.82 4.31 12.33
CA LYS A 364 -10.39 5.57 12.82
C LYS A 364 -9.81 5.98 14.18
N GLN A 365 -9.77 5.05 15.14
CA GLN A 365 -9.16 5.30 16.46
C GLN A 365 -7.65 5.58 16.36
N VAL A 366 -6.96 4.95 15.40
CA VAL A 366 -5.54 5.20 15.12
C VAL A 366 -5.32 6.62 14.60
N VAL A 367 -6.16 7.10 13.66
CA VAL A 367 -6.13 8.48 13.17
C VAL A 367 -6.32 9.47 14.32
N GLU A 368 -7.39 9.32 15.11
CA GLU A 368 -7.68 10.17 16.26
C GLU A 368 -6.55 10.18 17.31
N ALA A 369 -5.85 9.05 17.48
CA ALA A 369 -4.71 8.96 18.37
C ALA A 369 -3.49 9.72 17.80
N LEU A 370 -3.18 9.57 16.51
CA LEU A 370 -2.07 10.27 15.86
C LEU A 370 -2.29 11.78 15.85
N GLU A 371 -3.50 12.25 15.55
CA GLU A 371 -3.82 13.69 15.54
C GLU A 371 -3.65 14.32 16.92
N ARG A 372 -4.03 13.62 18.00
CA ARG A 372 -3.76 14.06 19.38
C ARG A 372 -2.27 14.09 19.71
N ILE A 373 -1.51 13.11 19.22
CA ILE A 373 -0.05 13.06 19.41
C ILE A 373 0.61 14.24 18.68
N GLU A 374 0.15 14.57 17.48
CA GLU A 374 0.62 15.72 16.72
C GLU A 374 0.29 17.05 17.41
N ALA A 375 -0.91 17.19 17.96
CA ALA A 375 -1.33 18.38 18.70
C ALA A 375 -0.53 18.61 20.00
N THR A 376 0.04 17.55 20.59
CA THR A 376 0.87 17.65 21.80
C THR A 376 2.13 18.51 21.59
N LYS A 377 2.50 18.81 20.34
CA LYS A 377 3.58 19.73 19.95
C LYS A 377 3.28 21.21 20.28
N GLY A 378 2.01 21.58 20.43
CA GLY A 378 1.57 22.99 20.51
C GLY A 378 1.57 23.63 21.90
N ILE A 379 1.88 22.90 22.98
CA ILE A 379 1.66 23.39 24.36
C ILE A 379 2.96 23.89 25.04
N SER A 380 4.13 23.73 24.44
CA SER A 380 5.40 24.13 25.08
C SER A 380 5.99 25.42 24.51
N ARG A 381 5.24 26.53 24.52
CA ARG A 381 5.76 27.91 24.58
C ARG A 381 4.63 28.95 24.79
N ALA A 382 3.88 28.83 25.89
CA ALA A 382 3.31 30.02 26.49
C ALA A 382 4.36 30.55 27.46
N GLU A 383 4.96 31.68 27.12
CA GLU A 383 5.91 32.41 27.97
C GLU A 383 5.26 32.65 29.33
N ALA A 384 5.87 32.11 30.39
CA ALA A 384 5.58 32.58 31.73
C ALA A 384 5.99 34.06 31.76
N PRO A 385 5.11 34.99 32.16
CA PRO A 385 5.51 36.38 32.32
C PRO A 385 6.60 36.42 33.38
N THR A 386 7.79 36.84 32.97
CA THR A 386 8.89 37.20 33.84
C THR A 386 8.41 38.33 34.73
N ASN A 387 8.06 38.01 35.97
CA ASN A 387 8.04 39.00 37.04
C ASN A 387 9.49 39.44 37.27
N ALA A 388 9.78 40.66 36.84
CA ALA A 388 10.97 41.39 37.27
C ALA A 388 10.65 42.11 38.60
N PRO A 389 11.65 42.30 39.47
CA PRO A 389 11.49 42.62 40.89
C PRO A 389 10.93 44.00 41.20
#